data_AF-A0A924A832-F1
#
_entry.id   AF-A0A924A832-F1
#
_cell.length_a   1.000
_cell.length_b   1.000
_cell.length_c   1.000
_cell.angle_alpha   90.00
_cell.angle_beta   90.00
_cell.angle_gamma   90.00
#
_symmetry.space_group_name_H-M   'P 1'
#
loop_
_entity.id
_entity.type
_entity.pdbx_description
1 polymer ?
#
loop_
_entity_poly.entity_id
_entity_poly.type
_entity_poly.pdbx_seq_one_letter_code
_entity_poly.pdbx_strand_id
1 'polypeptide(L)' 'WYGLKISANTFGIFDTFETEDGRKEHLQGKIAAALMANAATLLAKDPLIEFVDLIAVK' A
#
# COMPACT_ATOMS: atom_id res chain seq x y z
N TRP A 1 8.17 4.78 -0.44
CA TRP A 1 6.73 4.80 -0.15
C TRP A 1 6.30 6.24 0.05
N TYR A 2 5.10 6.58 -0.41
CA TYR A 2 4.50 7.89 -0.26
C TYR A 2 3.12 7.74 0.37
N GLY A 3 2.86 8.47 1.44
CA GLY A 3 1.52 8.59 2.02
C GLY A 3 0.70 9.61 1.25
N LEU A 4 -0.52 9.25 0.90
CA LEU A 4 -1.46 10.09 0.16
C LEU A 4 -2.69 10.40 1.01
N LYS A 5 -3.16 11.64 0.96
CA LYS A 5 -4.50 12.02 1.42
C LYS A 5 -5.30 12.50 0.21
N ILE A 6 -6.28 11.69 -0.19
CA ILE A 6 -7.12 11.94 -1.36
C ILE A 6 -8.34 12.77 -0.97
N SER A 7 -8.90 12.50 0.22
CA SER A 7 -10.03 13.25 0.78
C SER A 7 -9.93 13.32 2.31
N ALA A 8 -10.96 13.81 2.98
CA ALA A 8 -11.01 13.84 4.45
C ALA A 8 -10.89 12.44 5.08
N ASN A 9 -11.38 11.40 4.41
CA ASN A 9 -11.45 10.02 4.92
C ASN A 9 -10.90 8.97 3.94
N THR A 10 -10.23 9.39 2.86
CA THR A 10 -9.63 8.49 1.88
C THR A 10 -8.13 8.76 1.82
N PHE A 11 -7.35 7.72 2.07
CA PHE A 11 -5.89 7.74 2.15
C PHE A 11 -5.32 6.64 1.27
N GLY A 12 -4.06 6.78 0.89
CA GLY A 12 -3.38 5.80 0.06
C GLY A 12 -1.90 5.70 0.38
N ILE A 13 -1.30 4.63 -0.11
CA ILE A 13 0.14 4.39 -0.08
C ILE A 13 0.56 4.12 -1.53
N PHE A 14 1.59 4.82 -2.01
CA PHE A 14 2.18 4.56 -3.32
C PHE A 14 3.65 4.18 -3.17
N ASP A 15 3.96 2.96 -3.61
CA ASP A 15 5.25 2.32 -3.43
C ASP A 15 5.70 1.76 -4.78
N THR A 16 7.00 1.85 -5.04
CA THR A 16 7.62 1.38 -6.28
C THR A 16 8.69 0.37 -5.93
N PHE A 17 8.84 -0.65 -6.76
CA PHE A 17 9.77 -1.75 -6.54
C PHE A 17 10.56 -2.00 -7.81
N GLU A 18 11.85 -2.32 -7.66
CA GLU A 18 12.70 -2.70 -8.81
C GLU A 18 12.32 -4.08 -9.36
N THR A 19 11.81 -4.97 -8.51
CA THR A 19 11.46 -6.35 -8.86
C THR A 19 10.15 -6.80 -8.25
N GLU A 20 9.55 -7.82 -8.85
CA GLU A 20 8.37 -8.50 -8.32
C GLU A 20 8.60 -9.12 -6.94
N ASP A 21 9.79 -9.66 -6.70
CA ASP A 21 10.10 -10.26 -5.41
C ASP A 21 10.18 -9.20 -4.31
N GLY A 22 10.77 -8.02 -4.60
CA GLY A 22 10.75 -6.89 -3.69
C GLY A 22 9.31 -6.41 -3.38
N ARG A 23 8.42 -6.43 -4.38
CA ARG A 23 6.99 -6.12 -4.19
C ARG A 23 6.30 -7.14 -3.27
N LYS A 24 6.59 -8.44 -3.43
CA LYS A 24 6.03 -9.50 -2.57
C LYS A 24 6.56 -9.42 -1.14
N GLU A 25 7.86 -9.20 -0.97
CA GLU A 25 8.48 -9.03 0.35
C GLU A 25 7.87 -7.85 1.09
N HIS A 26 7.62 -6.74 0.38
CA HIS A 26 6.95 -5.58 0.95
C HIS A 26 5.55 -5.92 1.50
N LEU A 27 4.73 -6.66 0.73
CA LEU A 27 3.38 -7.07 1.14
C LEU A 27 3.37 -8.07 2.29
N GLN A 28 4.45 -8.83 2.47
CA GLN A 28 4.64 -9.75 3.61
C GLN A 28 5.37 -9.07 4.78
N GLY A 29 5.75 -7.80 4.61
CA GLY A 29 6.54 -7.05 5.57
C GLY A 29 5.75 -6.52 6.76
N LYS A 30 6.48 -5.85 7.65
CA LYS A 30 5.95 -5.31 8.92
C LYS A 30 4.84 -4.27 8.73
N ILE A 31 4.87 -3.51 7.62
CA ILE A 31 3.86 -2.47 7.35
C ILE A 31 2.50 -3.11 7.04
N ALA A 32 2.46 -4.06 6.10
CA ALA A 32 1.25 -4.78 5.77
C ALA A 32 0.70 -5.55 6.98
N ALA A 33 1.58 -6.20 7.76
CA ALA A 33 1.18 -6.86 9.00
C ALA A 33 0.55 -5.89 10.01
N ALA A 34 1.14 -4.72 10.22
CA ALA A 34 0.62 -3.70 11.14
C ALA A 34 -0.72 -3.12 10.64
N LEU A 35 -0.87 -2.88 9.33
CA LEU A 35 -2.14 -2.42 8.76
C LEU A 35 -3.25 -3.44 9.01
N MET A 36 -3.00 -4.71 8.70
CA MET A 36 -3.99 -5.77 8.88
C MET A 36 -4.35 -5.98 10.36
N ALA A 37 -3.38 -5.85 11.27
CA ALA A 37 -3.63 -5.92 12.72
C ALA A 37 -4.53 -4.79 13.24
N ASN A 38 -4.61 -3.66 12.53
CA ASN A 38 -5.41 -2.48 12.92
C ASN A 38 -6.59 -2.21 11.97
N ALA A 39 -6.82 -3.06 10.95
CA ALA A 39 -7.73 -2.79 9.86
C ALA A 39 -9.16 -2.51 10.33
N ALA A 40 -9.68 -3.35 11.25
CA ALA A 40 -11.04 -3.21 11.78
C ALA A 40 -11.25 -1.91 12.59
N THR A 41 -10.18 -1.35 13.16
CA THR A 41 -10.24 -0.11 13.96
C THR A 41 -10.10 1.13 13.08
N LEU A 42 -9.27 1.06 12.05
CA LEU A 42 -8.87 2.23 11.26
C LEU A 42 -9.60 2.38 9.93
N LEU A 43 -10.05 1.27 9.33
CA LEU A 43 -10.58 1.26 7.98
C LEU A 43 -12.08 1.01 7.99
N ALA A 44 -12.83 1.83 7.24
CA ALA A 44 -14.26 1.64 7.06
C ALA A 44 -14.61 0.40 6.20
N LYS A 45 -13.64 -0.12 5.46
CA LYS A 45 -13.70 -1.33 4.62
C LYS A 45 -12.29 -1.86 4.38
N ASP A 46 -12.17 -3.09 3.88
CA ASP A 46 -10.86 -3.65 3.51
C ASP A 46 -10.09 -2.73 2.55
N PRO A 47 -8.75 -2.64 2.69
CA PRO A 47 -7.95 -1.81 1.81
C PRO A 47 -7.95 -2.37 0.38
N LEU A 48 -8.04 -1.48 -0.60
CA LEU A 48 -7.85 -1.84 -2.01
C LEU A 48 -6.35 -1.85 -2.31
N ILE A 49 -5.84 -2.99 -2.79
CA ILE A 49 -4.45 -3.16 -3.20
C ILE A 49 -4.43 -3.44 -4.69
N GLU A 50 -3.82 -2.54 -5.47
CA GLU A 50 -3.68 -2.66 -6.92
C GLU A 50 -2.20 -2.81 -7.30
N PHE A 51 -1.91 -3.76 -8.18
CA PHE A 51 -0.59 -3.89 -8.78
C PHE A 51 -0.56 -3.12 -10.09
N VAL A 52 0.28 -2.09 -10.13
CA VAL A 52 0.39 -1.17 -11.25
C VAL A 52 1.75 -1.35 -11.91
N ASP A 53 1.76 -1.49 -13.23
CA ASP A 53 2.98 -1.52 -14.03
C ASP A 53 3.46 -0.10 -14.32
N LEU A 54 4.72 0.18 -13.95
CA LEU A 54 5.35 1.46 -14.24
C LEU A 54 6.02 1.42 -15.62
N ILE A 55 5.37 2.02 -16.61
CA ILE A 55 5.88 2.09 -17.99
C ILE A 55 6.94 3.19 -18.20
N ALA A 56 7.08 4.11 -17.25
CA ALA A 56 8.11 5.15 -17.23
C ALA A 56 8.33 5.64 -15.79
N VAL A 57 9.58 6.00 -15.46
CA VAL A 57 9.98 6.55 -14.15
C VAL A 57 10.96 7.71 -14.41
N LYS A 58 10.87 8.78 -13.60
CA LYS A 58 11.76 9.94 -13.66
C LYS A 58 12.67 9.98 -12.43
#